data_AF-A0A7V9V1C2-F1
#
_entry.id   AF-A0A7V9V1C2-F1
#
_cell.length_a   1.000
_cell.length_b   1.000
_cell.length_c   1.000
_cell.angle_alpha   90.00
_cell.angle_beta   90.00
_cell.angle_gamma   90.00
#
_symmetry.space_group_name_H-M   'P 1'
#
loop_
_entity.id
_entity.type
_entity.pdbx_description
1 polymer ?
#
loop_
_entity_poly.entity_id
_entity_poly.type
_entity_poly.pdbx_seq_one_letter_code
_entity_poly.pdbx_strand_id
1 'polypeptide(L)' 'FNGLGHMGMYIGGGQFIHAPHTGDVVKISNISDYMSRWVGARRIL' A
#
# COMPACT_ATOMS: atom_id res chain seq x y z
N PHE A 1 -4.44 2.70 11.28
CA PHE A 1 -3.03 2.87 10.85
C PHE A 1 -2.65 4.33 10.95
N ASN A 2 -1.98 4.72 12.03
CA ASN A 2 -1.33 6.02 12.19
C ASN A 2 0.18 5.78 12.06
N GLY A 3 0.84 6.46 11.12
CA GLY A 3 2.29 6.40 10.93
C GLY A 3 2.78 5.30 9.97
N LEU A 4 4.04 5.45 9.57
CA LEU A 4 4.89 4.75 8.57
C LEU A 4 4.91 3.20 8.63
N GLY A 5 3.96 2.53 9.28
CA GLY A 5 3.97 1.10 9.54
C GLY A 5 3.40 0.21 8.43
N HIS A 6 3.02 0.77 7.28
CA HIS A 6 2.43 0.01 6.19
C HIS A 6 3.19 0.20 4.89
N MET A 7 3.47 -0.91 4.21
CA MET A 7 4.13 -0.92 2.90
C MET A 7 3.30 -1.77 1.95
N GLY A 8 3.43 -1.46 0.67
CA GLY A 8 2.88 -2.27 -0.41
C GLY A 8 3.68 -2.05 -1.68
N MET A 9 3.41 -2.89 -2.68
CA MET A 9 4.13 -2.85 -3.96
C MET A 9 3.20 -2.34 -5.05
N TYR A 10 3.61 -1.28 -5.74
CA TYR A 10 2.88 -0.78 -6.89
C TYR A 10 2.93 -1.81 -8.03
N ILE A 11 1.77 -2.08 -8.63
CA ILE A 11 1.63 -3.09 -9.69
C ILE A 11 1.10 -2.53 -11.01
N GLY A 12 0.97 -1.20 -11.14
CA GLY A 12 0.40 -0.55 -12.32
C GLY A 12 -1.08 -0.19 -12.15
N GLY A 13 -1.64 0.57 -13.10
CA GLY A 13 -3.07 0.92 -13.11
C GLY A 13 -3.57 1.73 -11.91
N GLY A 14 -2.69 2.40 -11.16
CA GLY A 14 -3.07 3.06 -9.90
C GLY A 14 -3.33 2.10 -8.74
N GLN A 15 -2.92 0.83 -8.86
CA GLN A 15 -3.16 -0.23 -7.89
C GLN A 15 -1.87 -0.73 -7.24
N PHE A 16 -2.02 -1.30 -6.06
CA PHE A 16 -0.90 -1.91 -5.31
C PHE A 16 -1.34 -3.16 -4.57
N ILE A 17 -0.41 -4.09 -4.35
CA ILE A 17 -0.60 -5.30 -3.55
C ILE A 17 -0.03 -5.11 -2.14
N HIS A 18 -0.75 -5.58 -1.12
CA HIS A 18 -0.35 -5.43 0.29
C HIS A 18 -1.06 -6.42 1.23
N ALA A 19 -0.54 -6.52 2.46
CA ALA A 19 -1.18 -7.16 3.60
C ALA A 19 -1.56 -6.07 4.63
N PRO A 20 -2.82 -5.58 4.65
CA PRO A 20 -3.17 -4.34 5.37
C PRO A 20 -2.95 -4.40 6.88
N HIS A 21 -3.30 -5.54 7.50
CA HIS A 21 -3.12 -5.80 8.93
C HIS A 21 -3.46 -7.26 9.28
N THR A 22 -3.12 -7.63 10.51
CA THR A 22 -3.54 -8.91 11.11
C THR A 22 -5.05 -9.11 11.00
N GLY A 23 -5.45 -10.34 10.66
CA GLY A 23 -6.85 -10.72 10.49
C GLY A 23 -7.42 -10.41 9.10
N ASP A 24 -6.62 -9.82 8.21
CA ASP A 24 -6.98 -9.59 6.81
C ASP A 24 -6.11 -10.42 5.86
N VAL A 25 -6.51 -10.50 4.59
CA VAL A 25 -5.80 -11.24 3.54
C VAL A 25 -4.98 -10.31 2.65
N VAL A 26 -4.01 -10.90 1.93
CA VAL A 26 -3.31 -10.22 0.84
C VAL A 26 -4.32 -9.85 -0.23
N LYS A 27 -4.34 -8.59 -0.63
CA LYS A 27 -5.27 -8.09 -1.64
C LYS A 27 -4.68 -6.96 -2.45
N ILE A 28 -5.40 -6.61 -3.52
CA ILE A 28 -5.12 -5.45 -4.36
C ILE A 28 -6.07 -4.33 -3.97
N SER A 29 -5.53 -3.14 -3.79
CA SER A 29 -6.29 -1.92 -3.45
C SER A 29 -5.89 -0.78 -4.38
N ASN A 30 -6.75 0.23 -4.51
CA ASN A 30 -6.40 1.44 -5.24
C ASN A 30 -5.51 2.34 -4.38
N ILE A 31 -4.50 2.96 -5.00
CA ILE A 31 -3.62 3.92 -4.34
C ILE A 31 -4.41 5.13 -3.81
N SER A 32 -5.48 5.54 -4.51
CA SER A 32 -6.37 6.63 -4.12
C SER A 32 -6.88 6.50 -2.68
N ASP A 33 -7.16 5.27 -2.25
CA ASP A 33 -7.74 4.97 -0.93
C ASP A 33 -6.72 5.17 0.21
N TYR A 34 -5.43 5.24 -0.14
CA TYR A 34 -4.29 5.40 0.77
C TYR A 34 -3.61 6.77 0.67
N MET A 35 -4.08 7.68 -0.19
CA MET A 35 -3.43 8.97 -0.44
C MET A 35 -3.26 9.85 0.80
N SER A 36 -4.23 9.84 1.72
CA SER A 36 -4.14 10.60 2.99
C SER A 36 -3.07 10.06 3.94
N ARG A 37 -2.54 8.86 3.69
CA ARG A 37 -1.52 8.17 4.48
C ARG A 37 -0.21 7.98 3.70
N TRP A 38 -0.11 8.54 2.50
CA TRP A 38 1.04 8.36 1.63
C TRP A 38 2.24 9.15 2.13
N VAL A 39 3.39 8.47 2.20
CA VAL A 39 4.64 9.05 2.70
C VAL A 39 5.80 8.96 1.72
N GLY A 40 5.62 8.27 0.59
CA GLY A 40 6.63 8.11 -0.45
C GLY A 40 6.67 6.71 -1.07
N ALA A 41 7.53 6.55 -2.07
CA ALA A 41 7.82 5.28 -2.72
C ALA A 41 9.33 5.14 -2.95
N ARG A 42 9.81 3.89 -3.00
CA ARG A 42 11.20 3.55 -3.33
C ARG A 42 11.24 2.47 -4.41
N ARG A 43 12.16 2.59 -5.35
CA ARG A 43 12.53 1.55 -6.33
C ARG A 43 13.77 0.81 -5.83
N ILE A 44 13.75 -0.52 -5.90
CA ILE A 44 14.84 -1.40 -5.43
C ILE A 44 15.53 -2.14 -6.59
N LEU A 45 14.80 -2.36 -7.69
CA LEU A 45 15.33 -2.95 -8.92
C LEU A 45 16.05 -1.92 -9.79
#